data_AF-A0A5D2Q490-F1
#
_entry.id   AF-A0A5D2Q490-F1
#
_cell.length_a   1.000
_cell.length_b   1.000
_cell.length_c   1.000
_cell.angle_alpha   90.00
_cell.angle_beta   90.00
_cell.angle_gamma   90.00
#
_symmetry.space_group_name_H-M   'P 1'
#
loop_
_entity.id
_entity.type
_entity.pdbx_description
1 polymer ?
#
loop_
_entity_poly.entity_id
_entity_poly.type
_entity_poly.pdbx_seq_one_letter_code
_entity_poly.pdbx_strand_id
1 'polypeptide(L)'
;MALARVARSGLRRSGGVVGSNTTERNIFFERLSGSLEKINVHSNLTSLSTIRGLNHMNFWSRGIRTTPHYQFPLADRLVETESESEHDEPRYPGLEATKPGEKPRVVVLGTGWAACRFLNGLDTKAYDVVCISPRNHMVFTPLLASTCVGTLEFRSVSEPVSRIQSALATSPNSYFYLASCIGVDTNKHEVYCETMSNGGLPHEPYQFKVAYDKLVIAAGAEPLTFGIKGVKGNAYFLREVNHAQEIRKKLLLNLMLSENPGISEEEKRRLLHCVIIGGGPTGVEFSGELSDFIMRDVRERYSHVKDYIKVTLIEANEILSSFDVGLRQYATNHLRKSGVQLMRGVVKEVHPKKFILSDGTDVPYGLLVWSTGVGPSQFIKSLNLPKSPGGRAVQDWYR
;
A
#
# COMPACT_ATOMS: atom_id res chain seq x y z
N MET A 1 -17.99 9.50 5.15
CA MET A 1 -19.35 8.96 5.42
C MET A 1 -19.97 9.73 6.58
N ALA A 2 -21.26 10.09 6.52
CA ALA A 2 -21.92 10.87 7.57
C ALA A 2 -23.24 10.20 8.03
N LEU A 3 -23.15 9.14 8.86
CA LEU A 3 -24.31 8.51 9.51
C LEU A 3 -23.91 7.56 10.67
N ALA A 4 -23.06 8.02 11.61
CA ALA A 4 -22.58 7.18 12.72
C ALA A 4 -22.14 7.95 13.99
N ARG A 5 -22.91 8.95 14.46
CA ARG A 5 -22.60 9.66 15.72
C ARG A 5 -23.75 10.43 16.40
N VAL A 6 -24.85 9.75 16.75
CA VAL A 6 -25.89 10.30 17.67
C VAL A 6 -26.32 9.22 18.67
N ALA A 7 -25.72 9.23 19.87
CA ALA A 7 -26.28 8.72 21.14
C ALA A 7 -25.25 8.87 22.29
N ARG A 8 -25.74 9.02 23.52
CA ARG A 8 -24.99 9.02 24.80
C ARG A 8 -24.19 10.27 25.17
N SER A 9 -24.92 11.37 25.39
CA SER A 9 -24.60 12.35 26.43
C SER A 9 -25.83 12.56 27.32
N GLY A 10 -25.62 12.70 28.63
CA GLY A 10 -26.69 13.02 29.60
C GLY A 10 -27.20 11.85 30.46
N LEU A 11 -26.54 11.61 31.60
CA LEU A 11 -27.15 11.64 32.94
C LEU A 11 -26.07 11.52 34.03
N ARG A 12 -26.15 12.34 35.08
CA ARG A 12 -25.20 12.40 36.22
C ARG A 12 -25.95 12.97 37.43
N ARG A 13 -25.58 12.52 38.64
CA ARG A 13 -26.20 12.74 39.98
C ARG A 13 -27.22 11.65 40.39
N SER A 14 -27.39 11.29 41.67
CA SER A 14 -26.47 11.36 42.84
C SER A 14 -27.06 10.71 44.11
N GLY A 15 -26.27 9.93 44.85
CA GLY A 15 -26.43 9.71 46.31
C GLY A 15 -27.44 8.65 46.78
N GLY A 16 -27.28 8.18 48.03
CA GLY A 16 -28.14 7.21 48.72
C GLY A 16 -27.34 6.15 49.49
N VAL A 17 -27.60 5.97 50.80
CA VAL A 17 -26.77 5.18 51.76
C VAL A 17 -27.59 4.01 52.36
N VAL A 18 -26.92 3.10 53.09
CA VAL A 18 -27.44 2.00 53.96
C VAL A 18 -27.65 0.65 53.24
N GLY A 19 -27.18 -0.52 53.74
CA GLY A 19 -26.37 -0.77 54.95
C GLY A 19 -26.00 -2.26 55.22
N SER A 20 -25.36 -2.51 56.37
CA SER A 20 -25.17 -3.74 57.21
C SER A 20 -25.89 -5.07 56.89
N ASN A 21 -25.46 -6.28 57.32
CA ASN A 21 -24.28 -6.82 58.07
C ASN A 21 -24.35 -8.38 58.09
N THR A 22 -23.21 -9.08 58.24
CA THR A 22 -22.97 -10.40 58.94
C THR A 22 -21.51 -10.86 58.69
N THR A 23 -20.60 -10.96 59.67
CA THR A 23 -20.21 -12.17 60.48
C THR A 23 -19.86 -13.41 59.64
N GLU A 24 -18.75 -14.17 59.82
CA GLU A 24 -17.63 -14.22 60.78
C GLU A 24 -16.45 -15.03 60.10
N ARG A 25 -15.29 -15.48 60.65
CA ARG A 25 -14.68 -15.66 62.00
C ARG A 25 -13.12 -15.58 61.88
N ASN A 26 -12.34 -15.85 62.94
CA ASN A 26 -10.86 -15.89 62.99
C ASN A 26 -10.27 -17.32 63.14
N ILE A 27 -8.96 -17.51 62.89
CA ILE A 27 -7.96 -18.19 63.78
C ILE A 27 -6.49 -18.03 63.25
N PHE A 28 -5.50 -18.14 64.15
CA PHE A 28 -4.02 -18.06 63.95
C PHE A 28 -3.44 -19.37 63.33
N PHE A 29 -2.14 -19.62 63.06
CA PHE A 29 -0.80 -19.00 63.29
C PHE A 29 -0.03 -18.94 61.91
N GLU A 30 1.29 -18.80 61.69
CA GLU A 30 2.53 -18.81 62.50
C GLU A 30 3.68 -17.98 61.83
N ARG A 31 4.84 -17.85 62.49
CA ARG A 31 6.02 -17.05 62.06
C ARG A 31 7.36 -17.78 62.32
N LEU A 32 8.34 -17.72 61.40
CA LEU A 32 9.78 -17.89 61.70
C LEU A 32 10.69 -17.33 60.57
N SER A 33 12.00 -17.20 60.83
CA SER A 33 12.89 -16.31 60.06
C SER A 33 14.40 -16.60 60.17
N GLY A 34 15.15 -16.33 59.07
CA GLY A 34 16.61 -16.12 59.01
C GLY A 34 17.01 -15.79 57.55
N SER A 35 17.91 -14.87 57.16
CA SER A 35 19.07 -14.20 57.80
C SER A 35 20.31 -15.10 57.95
N LEU A 36 21.54 -14.72 57.58
CA LEU A 36 22.09 -13.55 56.85
C LEU A 36 23.61 -13.82 56.64
N GLU A 37 24.28 -13.35 55.58
CA GLU A 37 25.67 -12.83 55.73
C GLU A 37 26.20 -12.03 54.52
N LYS A 38 27.40 -11.44 54.68
CA LYS A 38 28.12 -10.55 53.76
C LYS A 38 29.62 -10.89 53.78
N ILE A 39 30.40 -10.38 52.82
CA ILE A 39 31.75 -9.81 53.06
C ILE A 39 32.14 -8.90 51.88
N ASN A 40 33.03 -7.93 52.12
CA ASN A 40 33.46 -6.89 51.17
C ASN A 40 34.90 -6.44 51.49
N VAL A 41 35.77 -6.24 50.48
CA VAL A 41 37.21 -5.90 50.67
C VAL A 41 37.71 -4.99 49.52
N HIS A 42 38.75 -4.19 49.79
CA HIS A 42 39.37 -3.19 48.91
C HIS A 42 40.80 -3.67 48.46
N SER A 43 41.64 -2.99 47.65
CA SER A 43 41.89 -1.54 47.47
C SER A 43 42.57 -1.18 46.13
N ASN A 44 42.69 0.13 45.90
CA ASN A 44 43.43 0.86 44.85
C ASN A 44 44.81 0.30 44.44
N LEU A 45 45.19 0.53 43.17
CA LEU A 45 46.36 1.37 42.81
C LEU A 45 46.34 1.80 41.32
N THR A 46 47.36 2.52 40.85
CA THR A 46 47.29 3.47 39.71
C THR A 46 48.26 3.20 38.54
N SER A 47 48.10 3.96 37.45
CA SER A 47 49.14 4.47 36.52
C SER A 47 49.17 3.97 35.06
N LEU A 48 49.01 4.93 34.13
CA LEU A 48 49.66 5.12 32.80
C LEU A 48 50.07 3.87 31.97
N SER A 49 49.66 3.76 30.70
CA SER A 49 50.32 4.53 29.62
C SER A 49 49.64 4.35 28.23
N THR A 50 50.06 5.13 27.24
CA THR A 50 49.50 5.23 25.88
C THR A 50 50.42 4.59 24.85
N ILE A 51 49.90 3.84 23.84
CA ILE A 51 50.24 3.96 22.40
C ILE A 51 49.44 2.99 21.49
N ARG A 52 49.07 3.52 20.32
CA ARG A 52 48.56 2.90 19.05
C ARG A 52 48.84 1.38 18.92
N GLY A 53 47.90 0.49 18.62
CA GLY A 53 46.75 0.59 17.71
C GLY A 53 46.97 -0.22 16.43
N LEU A 54 46.09 -1.19 16.14
CA LEU A 54 45.85 -1.71 14.79
C LEU A 54 44.40 -2.23 14.67
N ASN A 55 43.79 -2.12 13.49
CA ASN A 55 42.39 -2.46 13.26
C ASN A 55 42.21 -3.93 12.85
N HIS A 56 41.32 -4.67 13.51
CA HIS A 56 40.40 -5.61 12.83
C HIS A 56 39.37 -6.20 13.82
N MET A 57 38.12 -5.72 13.76
CA MET A 57 36.94 -6.45 14.24
C MET A 57 35.77 -6.23 13.26
N ASN A 58 35.21 -7.32 12.73
CA ASN A 58 34.11 -7.24 11.76
C ASN A 58 32.79 -6.94 12.47
N PHE A 59 32.25 -5.73 12.29
CA PHE A 59 30.89 -5.43 12.71
C PHE A 59 29.88 -5.85 11.63
N TRP A 60 28.94 -6.72 11.98
CA TRP A 60 28.05 -7.37 11.01
C TRP A 60 26.89 -6.45 10.61
N SER A 61 27.17 -5.51 9.71
CA SER A 61 26.18 -4.57 9.16
C SER A 61 25.06 -5.32 8.43
N ARG A 62 23.88 -5.42 9.05
CA ARG A 62 22.63 -5.81 8.36
C ARG A 62 22.19 -4.69 7.43
N GLY A 63 22.88 -4.56 6.29
CA GLY A 63 22.59 -3.57 5.26
C GLY A 63 21.18 -3.75 4.69
N ILE A 64 20.38 -2.68 4.74
CA ILE A 64 19.08 -2.63 4.08
C ILE A 64 19.33 -2.70 2.57
N ARG A 65 18.88 -3.77 1.90
CA ARG A 65 18.89 -3.82 0.44
C ARG A 65 18.00 -2.69 -0.09
N THR A 66 18.54 -1.90 -1.00
CA THR A 66 17.77 -0.96 -1.81
C THR A 66 16.74 -1.70 -2.66
N THR A 67 15.57 -1.09 -2.86
CA THR A 67 14.55 -1.60 -3.76
C THR A 67 15.11 -1.64 -5.19
N PRO A 68 15.01 -2.76 -5.94
CA PRO A 68 15.48 -2.79 -7.31
C PRO A 68 14.64 -1.87 -8.20
N HIS A 69 15.30 -1.13 -9.10
CA HIS A 69 14.61 -0.39 -10.15
C HIS A 69 14.08 -1.36 -11.21
N TYR A 70 12.75 -1.44 -11.35
CA TYR A 70 12.13 -2.18 -12.45
C TYR A 70 12.35 -1.45 -13.78
N GLN A 71 13.41 -1.82 -14.51
CA GLN A 71 13.45 -1.67 -15.96
C GLN A 71 12.70 -2.84 -16.59
N PHE A 72 11.77 -2.53 -17.50
CA PHE A 72 11.25 -3.51 -18.44
C PHE A 72 12.33 -3.75 -19.50
N PRO A 73 12.76 -5.00 -19.77
CA PRO A 73 13.54 -5.30 -20.97
C PRO A 73 12.72 -4.93 -22.22
N LEU A 74 13.36 -4.33 -23.23
CA LEU A 74 12.74 -4.21 -24.55
C LEU A 74 12.67 -5.59 -25.21
N ALA A 75 11.60 -5.84 -25.95
CA ALA A 75 11.40 -7.05 -26.73
C ALA A 75 12.17 -6.98 -28.07
N ASP A 76 13.50 -7.04 -28.01
CA ASP A 76 14.41 -6.99 -29.17
C ASP A 76 15.64 -7.91 -28.98
N ARG A 77 15.42 -9.21 -28.72
CA ARG A 77 16.46 -10.27 -28.73
C ARG A 77 15.92 -11.66 -29.10
N LEU A 78 15.45 -11.84 -30.33
CA LEU A 78 15.13 -13.15 -30.93
C LEU A 78 15.48 -13.20 -32.42
N VAL A 79 16.76 -12.97 -32.76
CA VAL A 79 17.37 -13.30 -34.05
C VAL A 79 18.81 -13.77 -33.78
N GLU A 80 19.36 -14.59 -34.67
CA GLU A 80 20.75 -15.10 -34.68
C GLU A 80 21.14 -16.15 -33.61
N THR A 81 20.69 -17.39 -33.84
CA THR A 81 21.62 -18.53 -34.00
C THR A 81 20.95 -19.59 -34.89
N GLU A 82 21.52 -19.85 -36.08
CA GLU A 82 21.15 -21.01 -36.89
C GLU A 82 22.02 -22.21 -36.48
N SER A 83 21.39 -23.24 -35.94
CA SER A 83 21.96 -24.59 -35.81
C SER A 83 20.83 -25.60 -35.66
N GLU A 84 20.89 -26.70 -36.40
CA GLU A 84 19.77 -27.64 -36.55
C GLU A 84 19.45 -28.41 -35.25
N SER A 85 18.27 -28.16 -34.68
CA SER A 85 17.63 -29.01 -33.68
C SER A 85 16.11 -28.89 -33.77
N GLU A 86 15.40 -29.98 -33.46
CA GLU A 86 13.93 -30.06 -33.56
C GLU A 86 13.21 -29.03 -32.65
N HIS A 87 12.01 -28.60 -33.05
CA HIS A 87 11.23 -27.56 -32.35
C HIS A 87 10.62 -28.06 -31.02
N ASP A 88 11.43 -28.14 -29.97
CA ASP A 88 10.94 -28.29 -28.60
C ASP A 88 10.49 -26.91 -28.06
N GLU A 89 9.18 -26.61 -28.12
CA GLU A 89 8.64 -25.41 -27.44
C GLU A 89 9.01 -25.46 -25.94
N PRO A 90 9.39 -24.34 -25.30
CA PRO A 90 9.77 -24.34 -23.89
C PRO A 90 8.60 -24.82 -23.03
N ARG A 91 8.68 -26.08 -22.60
CA ARG A 91 7.56 -26.83 -21.99
C ARG A 91 7.34 -26.40 -20.54
N TYR A 92 6.71 -25.23 -20.37
CA TYR A 92 6.31 -24.72 -19.07
C TYR A 92 5.50 -25.77 -18.29
N PRO A 93 5.85 -26.07 -17.04
CA PRO A 93 5.00 -26.87 -16.17
C PRO A 93 3.68 -26.13 -15.98
N GLY A 94 2.58 -26.85 -15.75
CA GLY A 94 1.29 -26.17 -15.67
C GLY A 94 0.07 -27.05 -15.48
N LEU A 95 -1.09 -26.40 -15.45
CA LEU A 95 -2.39 -27.05 -15.56
C LEU A 95 -2.78 -27.11 -17.04
N GLU A 96 -2.68 -28.29 -17.63
CA GLU A 96 -3.11 -28.57 -19.01
C GLU A 96 -4.63 -28.39 -19.19
N ALA A 97 -5.09 -28.42 -20.45
CA ALA A 97 -6.50 -28.32 -20.81
C ALA A 97 -7.39 -29.34 -20.07
N THR A 98 -8.63 -28.94 -19.80
CA THR A 98 -9.66 -29.78 -19.17
C THR A 98 -10.09 -30.92 -20.11
N LYS A 99 -10.40 -32.09 -19.53
CA LYS A 99 -10.79 -33.29 -20.27
C LYS A 99 -12.31 -33.45 -20.34
N PRO A 100 -12.86 -34.18 -21.34
CA PRO A 100 -14.27 -34.53 -21.36
C PRO A 100 -14.71 -35.21 -20.05
N GLY A 101 -15.68 -34.60 -19.36
CA GLY A 101 -16.18 -35.05 -18.06
C GLY A 101 -15.56 -34.36 -16.83
N GLU A 102 -14.51 -33.56 -17.00
CA GLU A 102 -14.03 -32.62 -15.98
C GLU A 102 -14.90 -31.35 -15.96
N LYS A 103 -14.85 -30.56 -14.87
CA LYS A 103 -15.53 -29.25 -14.83
C LYS A 103 -14.74 -28.22 -15.65
N PRO A 104 -15.41 -27.33 -16.42
CA PRO A 104 -14.73 -26.24 -17.10
C PRO A 104 -13.99 -25.33 -16.12
N ARG A 105 -12.75 -24.94 -16.48
CA ARG A 105 -11.85 -24.15 -15.64
C ARG A 105 -11.96 -22.65 -15.92
N VAL A 106 -12.27 -21.87 -14.89
CA VAL A 106 -12.28 -20.41 -14.92
C VAL A 106 -10.99 -19.88 -14.31
N VAL A 107 -10.18 -19.20 -15.13
CA VAL A 107 -8.97 -18.49 -14.66
C VAL A 107 -9.32 -17.03 -14.37
N VAL A 108 -8.98 -16.54 -13.19
CA VAL A 108 -9.23 -15.17 -12.72
C VAL A 108 -7.90 -14.46 -12.44
N LEU A 109 -7.58 -13.43 -13.22
CA LEU A 109 -6.35 -12.67 -13.06
C LEU A 109 -6.58 -11.46 -12.14
N GLY A 110 -5.90 -11.42 -10.99
CA GLY A 110 -5.94 -10.34 -10.01
C GLY A 110 -6.80 -10.63 -8.78
N THR A 111 -6.57 -9.87 -7.71
CA THR A 111 -7.26 -9.95 -6.41
C THR A 111 -7.88 -8.60 -6.00
N GLY A 112 -8.31 -7.82 -7.00
CA GLY A 112 -9.01 -6.55 -6.79
C GLY A 112 -10.54 -6.73 -6.63
N TRP A 113 -11.24 -5.60 -6.52
CA TRP A 113 -12.70 -5.52 -6.41
C TRP A 113 -13.46 -6.39 -7.42
N ALA A 114 -13.09 -6.33 -8.71
CA ALA A 114 -13.75 -7.10 -9.75
C ALA A 114 -13.58 -8.62 -9.55
N ALA A 115 -12.34 -9.08 -9.32
CA ALA A 115 -12.06 -10.49 -9.07
C ALA A 115 -12.78 -11.01 -7.81
N CYS A 116 -12.68 -10.28 -6.69
CA CYS A 116 -13.27 -10.69 -5.42
C CYS A 116 -14.81 -10.61 -5.42
N ARG A 117 -15.42 -9.79 -6.31
CA ARG A 117 -16.87 -9.80 -6.52
C ARG A 117 -17.32 -10.93 -7.43
N PHE A 118 -16.53 -11.27 -8.45
CA PHE A 118 -16.79 -12.38 -9.37
C PHE A 118 -16.67 -13.74 -8.66
N LEU A 119 -15.57 -13.98 -7.95
CA LEU A 119 -15.29 -15.22 -7.22
C LEU A 119 -16.37 -15.53 -6.16
N ASN A 120 -16.89 -14.51 -5.48
CA ASN A 120 -17.96 -14.61 -4.47
C ASN A 120 -19.35 -14.90 -5.08
N GLY A 121 -19.48 -14.91 -6.41
CA GLY A 121 -20.71 -15.27 -7.13
C GLY A 121 -20.57 -16.52 -8.01
N LEU A 122 -19.43 -17.22 -7.96
CA LEU A 122 -19.11 -18.33 -8.87
C LEU A 122 -19.45 -19.69 -8.22
N ASP A 123 -20.24 -20.51 -8.91
CA ASP A 123 -20.58 -21.86 -8.44
C ASP A 123 -19.46 -22.86 -8.74
N THR A 124 -18.74 -23.27 -7.69
CA THR A 124 -17.67 -24.29 -7.77
C THR A 124 -18.18 -25.72 -7.90
N LYS A 125 -19.50 -25.95 -7.96
CA LYS A 125 -20.08 -27.22 -8.45
C LYS A 125 -20.10 -27.28 -9.97
N ALA A 126 -20.20 -26.14 -10.66
CA ALA A 126 -20.22 -26.05 -12.12
C ALA A 126 -18.82 -25.83 -12.72
N TYR A 127 -17.93 -25.13 -12.00
CA TYR A 127 -16.61 -24.75 -12.49
C TYR A 127 -15.47 -25.17 -11.56
N ASP A 128 -14.27 -25.37 -12.09
CA ASP A 128 -13.01 -25.33 -11.32
C ASP A 128 -12.36 -23.95 -11.44
N VAL A 129 -11.69 -23.47 -10.38
CA VAL A 129 -11.35 -22.04 -10.25
C VAL A 129 -9.88 -21.82 -9.96
N VAL A 130 -9.18 -21.07 -10.82
CA VAL A 130 -7.78 -20.69 -10.60
C VAL A 130 -7.65 -19.18 -10.50
N CYS A 131 -7.31 -18.66 -9.33
CA CYS A 131 -7.04 -17.24 -9.14
C CYS A 131 -5.52 -16.99 -9.14
N ILE A 132 -5.06 -16.09 -10.01
CA ILE A 132 -3.64 -15.78 -10.20
C ILE A 132 -3.41 -14.31 -9.91
N SER A 133 -2.57 -13.97 -8.94
CA SER A 133 -2.24 -12.57 -8.65
C SER A 133 -0.93 -12.40 -7.88
N PRO A 134 -0.17 -11.33 -8.13
CA PRO A 134 1.01 -11.01 -7.34
C PRO A 134 0.70 -10.59 -5.88
N ARG A 135 -0.58 -10.49 -5.50
CA ARG A 135 -1.03 -10.06 -4.16
C ARG A 135 -2.04 -11.05 -3.58
N ASN A 136 -1.72 -11.62 -2.41
CA ASN A 136 -2.53 -12.63 -1.71
C ASN A 136 -3.77 -12.09 -0.97
N HIS A 137 -4.03 -10.78 -1.01
CA HIS A 137 -5.09 -10.11 -0.27
C HIS A 137 -5.88 -9.13 -1.15
N MET A 138 -7.14 -8.89 -0.79
CA MET A 138 -7.93 -7.78 -1.31
C MET A 138 -7.61 -6.52 -0.51
N VAL A 139 -7.58 -5.36 -1.18
CA VAL A 139 -7.44 -4.05 -0.54
C VAL A 139 -8.79 -3.31 -0.63
N PHE A 140 -9.34 -2.90 0.51
CA PHE A 140 -10.54 -2.06 0.58
C PHE A 140 -10.16 -0.59 0.30
N THR A 141 -9.91 -0.30 -0.98
CA THR A 141 -9.35 0.99 -1.43
C THR A 141 -10.04 2.26 -0.93
N PRO A 142 -11.38 2.33 -0.67
CA PRO A 142 -12.03 3.54 -0.14
C PRO A 142 -11.59 3.97 1.27
N LEU A 143 -10.94 3.09 2.05
CA LEU A 143 -10.46 3.41 3.40
C LEU A 143 -8.93 3.58 3.48
N LEU A 144 -8.24 3.54 2.33
CA LEU A 144 -6.78 3.56 2.28
C LEU A 144 -6.20 4.93 2.66
N ALA A 145 -6.93 6.03 2.46
CA ALA A 145 -6.53 7.36 2.91
C ALA A 145 -6.37 7.45 4.44
N SER A 146 -7.30 6.84 5.18
CA SER A 146 -7.32 6.82 6.65
C SER A 146 -6.17 6.03 7.27
N THR A 147 -5.57 5.06 6.56
CA THR A 147 -4.41 4.31 7.07
C THR A 147 -3.08 5.04 6.87
N CYS A 148 -3.00 5.99 5.94
CA CYS A 148 -1.81 6.83 5.72
C CYS A 148 -1.47 7.71 6.94
N VAL A 149 -2.47 8.10 7.72
CA VAL A 149 -2.27 8.90 8.95
C VAL A 149 -2.38 8.06 10.22
N GLY A 150 -3.16 6.98 10.18
CA GLY A 150 -3.35 6.08 11.31
C GLY A 150 -4.73 6.13 11.97
N THR A 151 -5.68 6.87 11.39
CA THR A 151 -7.11 6.81 11.72
C THR A 151 -7.64 5.38 11.63
N LEU A 152 -7.08 4.58 10.71
CA LEU A 152 -7.27 3.12 10.62
C LEU A 152 -5.92 2.39 10.57
N GLU A 153 -5.94 1.11 10.92
CA GLU A 153 -4.78 0.20 10.82
C GLU A 153 -4.75 -0.49 9.44
N PHE A 154 -3.57 -0.89 8.97
CA PHE A 154 -3.37 -1.43 7.62
C PHE A 154 -4.12 -2.75 7.37
N ARG A 155 -4.30 -3.59 8.39
CA ARG A 155 -5.07 -4.84 8.30
C ARG A 155 -6.58 -4.56 8.33
N SER A 156 -7.03 -3.42 8.85
CA SER A 156 -8.44 -2.99 8.78
C SER A 156 -8.90 -2.69 7.36
N VAL A 157 -7.99 -2.57 6.38
CA VAL A 157 -8.30 -2.35 4.96
C VAL A 157 -7.75 -3.46 4.05
N SER A 158 -7.27 -4.58 4.60
CA SER A 158 -6.73 -5.69 3.81
C SER A 158 -7.08 -7.07 4.37
N GLU A 159 -7.69 -7.91 3.53
CA GLU A 159 -8.14 -9.27 3.91
C GLU A 159 -7.55 -10.32 2.95
N PRO A 160 -6.95 -11.42 3.44
CA PRO A 160 -6.44 -12.50 2.60
C PRO A 160 -7.55 -13.09 1.72
N VAL A 161 -7.26 -13.28 0.43
CA VAL A 161 -8.30 -13.64 -0.55
C VAL A 161 -8.91 -15.01 -0.24
N SER A 162 -8.10 -15.98 0.19
CA SER A 162 -8.58 -17.29 0.64
C SER A 162 -9.47 -17.24 1.89
N ARG A 163 -9.45 -16.16 2.67
CA ARG A 163 -10.36 -15.98 3.83
C ARG A 163 -11.75 -15.48 3.42
N ILE A 164 -11.82 -14.70 2.33
CA ILE A 164 -13.05 -14.06 1.86
C ILE A 164 -13.63 -14.69 0.58
N GLN A 165 -12.95 -15.66 -0.02
CA GLN A 165 -13.39 -16.42 -1.20
C GLN A 165 -13.38 -17.92 -0.90
N SER A 166 -14.52 -18.47 -0.46
CA SER A 166 -14.69 -19.91 -0.21
C SER A 166 -14.33 -20.77 -1.42
N ALA A 167 -14.61 -20.27 -2.63
CA ALA A 167 -14.24 -20.87 -3.91
C ALA A 167 -12.75 -21.24 -4.00
N LEU A 168 -11.86 -20.49 -3.33
CA LEU A 168 -10.39 -20.69 -3.35
C LEU A 168 -9.86 -21.38 -2.07
N ALA A 169 -10.73 -21.84 -1.18
CA ALA A 169 -10.36 -22.33 0.15
C ALA A 169 -10.98 -23.69 0.51
N THR A 170 -12.18 -24.00 0.01
CA THR A 170 -12.92 -25.23 0.39
C THR A 170 -13.31 -26.10 -0.80
N SER A 171 -13.09 -25.64 -2.03
CA SER A 171 -13.48 -26.40 -3.24
C SER A 171 -12.31 -27.24 -3.75
N PRO A 172 -12.51 -28.53 -4.08
CA PRO A 172 -11.48 -29.32 -4.74
C PRO A 172 -11.11 -28.71 -6.09
N ASN A 173 -9.90 -29.02 -6.58
CA ASN A 173 -9.34 -28.54 -7.86
C ASN A 173 -9.38 -27.01 -8.06
N SER A 174 -9.52 -26.24 -6.98
CA SER A 174 -9.53 -24.77 -7.01
C SER A 174 -8.28 -24.22 -6.32
N TYR A 175 -7.60 -23.27 -6.96
CA TYR A 175 -6.23 -22.89 -6.64
C TYR A 175 -6.05 -21.37 -6.55
N PHE A 176 -5.20 -20.92 -5.64
CA PHE A 176 -4.65 -19.56 -5.64
C PHE A 176 -3.13 -19.60 -5.89
N TYR A 177 -2.67 -18.90 -6.93
CA TYR A 177 -1.25 -18.77 -7.27
C TYR A 177 -0.74 -17.35 -7.05
N LEU A 178 0.29 -17.21 -6.22
CA LEU A 178 0.98 -15.95 -5.92
C LEU A 178 1.97 -15.58 -7.04
N ALA A 179 1.43 -15.19 -8.18
CA ALA A 179 2.15 -14.99 -9.43
C ALA A 179 1.59 -13.82 -10.25
N SER A 180 2.47 -13.18 -11.03
CA SER A 180 2.06 -12.26 -12.09
C SER A 180 1.76 -13.04 -13.36
N CYS A 181 0.64 -12.74 -14.03
CA CYS A 181 0.47 -13.16 -15.42
C CYS A 181 1.34 -12.24 -16.30
N ILE A 182 2.18 -12.85 -17.14
CA ILE A 182 3.12 -12.15 -18.03
C ILE A 182 2.65 -12.16 -19.49
N GLY A 183 1.81 -13.12 -19.88
CA GLY A 183 1.23 -13.22 -21.22
C GLY A 183 -0.03 -14.09 -21.24
N VAL A 184 -0.83 -13.91 -22.29
CA VAL A 184 -2.06 -14.67 -22.56
C VAL A 184 -2.03 -15.10 -24.02
N ASP A 185 -2.16 -16.38 -24.29
CA ASP A 185 -2.41 -16.93 -25.63
C ASP A 185 -3.91 -17.23 -25.76
N THR A 186 -4.58 -16.50 -26.65
CA THR A 186 -6.01 -16.64 -26.94
C THR A 186 -6.33 -17.74 -27.95
N ASN A 187 -5.31 -18.34 -28.58
CA ASN A 187 -5.45 -19.44 -29.55
C ASN A 187 -5.22 -20.79 -28.86
N LYS A 188 -4.18 -20.90 -28.02
CA LYS A 188 -3.93 -22.07 -27.15
C LYS A 188 -4.83 -22.10 -25.92
N HIS A 189 -5.54 -21.00 -25.62
CA HIS A 189 -6.31 -20.80 -24.38
C HIS A 189 -5.45 -20.94 -23.11
N GLU A 190 -4.26 -20.31 -23.10
CA GLU A 190 -3.31 -20.41 -21.99
C GLU A 190 -2.97 -19.03 -21.39
N VAL A 191 -2.67 -19.01 -20.09
CA VAL A 191 -1.98 -17.87 -19.46
C VAL A 191 -0.59 -18.30 -18.97
N TYR A 192 0.42 -17.49 -19.26
CA TYR A 192 1.79 -17.67 -18.79
C TYR A 192 2.03 -16.80 -17.55
N CYS A 193 2.63 -17.38 -16.53
CA CYS A 193 2.68 -16.82 -15.19
C CYS A 193 4.06 -16.98 -14.56
N GLU A 194 4.47 -15.97 -13.79
CA GLU A 194 5.76 -15.89 -13.10
C GLU A 194 5.52 -15.68 -11.60
N THR A 195 6.09 -16.55 -10.75
CA THR A 195 5.87 -16.47 -9.29
C THR A 195 6.55 -15.27 -8.66
N MET A 196 5.99 -14.76 -7.55
CA MET A 196 6.57 -13.63 -6.80
C MET A 196 7.62 -14.06 -5.75
N SER A 197 8.28 -15.22 -5.92
CA SER A 197 9.30 -15.70 -4.98
C SER A 197 10.70 -15.65 -5.58
N ASN A 198 11.63 -15.05 -4.84
CA ASN A 198 13.07 -15.11 -5.07
C ASN A 198 13.69 -16.03 -4.02
N GLY A 199 13.19 -17.25 -3.93
CA GLY A 199 13.65 -18.27 -2.99
C GLY A 199 12.80 -19.53 -3.00
N GLY A 200 13.46 -20.67 -3.22
CA GLY A 200 12.97 -22.01 -2.83
C GLY A 200 12.20 -22.80 -3.89
N LEU A 201 12.13 -22.31 -5.13
CA LEU A 201 11.61 -23.08 -6.27
C LEU A 201 12.78 -23.64 -7.11
N PRO A 202 12.60 -24.71 -7.90
CA PRO A 202 13.71 -25.39 -8.58
C PRO A 202 14.50 -24.51 -9.57
N HIS A 203 13.83 -23.51 -10.15
CA HIS A 203 14.39 -22.54 -11.08
C HIS A 203 13.80 -21.16 -10.77
N GLU A 204 14.60 -20.10 -10.92
CA GLU A 204 14.18 -18.72 -10.67
C GLU A 204 14.55 -17.83 -11.88
N PRO A 205 13.61 -17.03 -12.44
CA PRO A 205 12.20 -16.93 -12.06
C PRO A 205 11.42 -18.20 -12.39
N TYR A 206 10.60 -18.70 -11.45
CA TYR A 206 9.76 -19.87 -11.73
C TYR A 206 8.56 -19.45 -12.57
N GLN A 207 8.53 -19.95 -13.81
CA GLN A 207 7.47 -19.69 -14.78
C GLN A 207 6.65 -20.96 -15.06
N PHE A 208 5.34 -20.80 -15.20
CA PHE A 208 4.38 -21.89 -15.39
C PHE A 208 3.20 -21.43 -16.26
N LYS A 209 2.47 -22.39 -16.85
CA LYS A 209 1.28 -22.14 -17.68
C LYS A 209 -0.01 -22.63 -17.00
N VAL A 210 -1.14 -22.02 -17.35
CA VAL A 210 -2.48 -22.49 -16.97
C VAL A 210 -3.43 -22.37 -18.16
N ALA A 211 -3.90 -23.50 -18.67
CA ALA A 211 -4.96 -23.54 -19.69
C ALA A 211 -6.34 -23.20 -19.08
N TYR A 212 -7.24 -22.60 -19.85
CA TYR A 212 -8.56 -22.15 -19.39
C TYR A 212 -9.70 -22.46 -20.37
N ASP A 213 -10.90 -22.71 -19.82
CA ASP A 213 -12.15 -22.71 -20.58
C ASP A 213 -12.74 -21.29 -20.68
N LYS A 214 -12.58 -20.49 -19.63
CA LYS A 214 -12.93 -19.06 -19.60
C LYS A 214 -11.91 -18.26 -18.79
N LEU A 215 -11.54 -17.08 -19.30
CA LEU A 215 -10.57 -16.16 -18.68
C LEU A 215 -11.24 -14.87 -18.21
N VAL A 216 -10.96 -14.45 -16.97
CA VAL A 216 -11.47 -13.22 -16.36
C VAL A 216 -10.31 -12.29 -16.02
N ILE A 217 -10.12 -11.25 -16.84
CA ILE A 217 -9.02 -10.30 -16.69
C ILE A 217 -9.42 -9.16 -15.74
N ALA A 218 -9.15 -9.34 -14.45
CA ALA A 218 -9.48 -8.40 -13.37
C ALA A 218 -8.25 -7.70 -12.76
N ALA A 219 -7.17 -7.57 -13.55
CA ALA A 219 -5.85 -7.08 -13.12
C ALA A 219 -5.80 -5.59 -12.67
N GLY A 220 -6.87 -4.82 -12.88
CA GLY A 220 -6.99 -3.44 -12.38
C GLY A 220 -6.33 -2.38 -13.28
N ALA A 221 -5.81 -1.32 -12.65
CA ALA A 221 -5.33 -0.12 -13.34
C ALA A 221 -4.18 0.58 -12.59
N GLU A 222 -3.14 0.98 -13.33
CA GLU A 222 -1.95 1.69 -12.85
C GLU A 222 -2.21 3.22 -12.68
N PRO A 223 -1.49 3.91 -11.78
CA PRO A 223 -1.44 5.37 -11.77
C PRO A 223 -0.84 5.95 -13.07
N LEU A 224 -1.41 7.04 -13.57
CA LEU A 224 -0.85 7.78 -14.71
C LEU A 224 0.05 8.92 -14.22
N THR A 225 1.30 8.92 -14.68
CA THR A 225 2.23 10.04 -14.51
C THR A 225 2.22 11.01 -15.69
N PHE A 226 1.40 10.77 -16.72
CA PHE A 226 1.28 11.59 -17.95
C PHE A 226 2.62 11.89 -18.65
N GLY A 227 3.63 11.01 -18.49
CA GLY A 227 4.99 11.26 -18.99
C GLY A 227 5.81 12.26 -18.19
N ILE A 228 5.23 12.89 -17.15
CA ILE A 228 5.87 13.93 -16.33
C ILE A 228 7.11 13.35 -15.64
N LYS A 229 8.26 13.95 -15.93
CA LYS A 229 9.57 13.53 -15.45
C LYS A 229 9.64 13.64 -13.92
N GLY A 230 10.26 12.62 -13.31
CA GLY A 230 10.51 12.57 -11.86
C GLY A 230 9.35 12.10 -10.99
N VAL A 231 8.10 12.02 -11.47
CA VAL A 231 6.95 11.57 -10.65
C VAL A 231 7.20 10.19 -10.05
N LYS A 232 7.58 9.19 -10.86
CA LYS A 232 7.84 7.81 -10.39
C LYS A 232 8.98 7.69 -9.37
N GLY A 233 9.88 8.68 -9.28
CA GLY A 233 11.05 8.63 -8.39
C GLY A 233 10.90 9.47 -7.12
N ASN A 234 10.03 10.48 -7.11
CA ASN A 234 9.97 11.49 -6.04
C ASN A 234 8.56 11.72 -5.46
N ALA A 235 7.53 11.03 -5.97
CA ALA A 235 6.15 11.09 -5.49
C ALA A 235 5.63 9.70 -5.07
N TYR A 236 4.75 9.67 -4.07
CA TYR A 236 4.09 8.46 -3.59
C TYR A 236 2.70 8.33 -4.22
N PHE A 237 2.37 7.19 -4.80
CA PHE A 237 0.99 6.91 -5.23
C PHE A 237 0.12 6.50 -4.03
N LEU A 238 -1.21 6.49 -4.17
CA LEU A 238 -2.12 5.99 -3.13
C LEU A 238 -3.09 4.96 -3.73
N ARG A 239 -2.75 3.67 -3.60
CA ARG A 239 -3.44 2.53 -4.26
C ARG A 239 -3.37 1.22 -3.47
N GLU A 240 -2.22 0.97 -2.84
CA GLU A 240 -1.87 -0.29 -2.17
C GLU A 240 -1.49 -0.04 -0.70
N VAL A 241 -1.50 -1.09 0.13
CA VAL A 241 -1.18 -0.98 1.57
C VAL A 241 0.26 -0.53 1.81
N ASN A 242 1.22 -1.02 1.03
CA ASN A 242 2.62 -0.60 1.10
C ASN A 242 2.81 0.89 0.76
N HIS A 243 2.00 1.43 -0.17
CA HIS A 243 2.00 2.86 -0.46
C HIS A 243 1.55 3.69 0.75
N ALA A 244 0.49 3.26 1.44
CA ALA A 244 0.02 3.92 2.65
C ALA A 244 1.05 3.85 3.80
N GLN A 245 1.75 2.71 3.93
CA GLN A 245 2.86 2.53 4.87
C GLN A 245 4.02 3.50 4.58
N GLU A 246 4.47 3.59 3.33
CA GLU A 246 5.57 4.48 2.96
C GLU A 246 5.19 5.97 3.06
N ILE A 247 3.95 6.35 2.76
CA ILE A 247 3.43 7.71 3.02
C ILE A 247 3.48 8.02 4.52
N ARG A 248 2.97 7.13 5.39
CA ARG A 248 2.96 7.33 6.85
C ARG A 248 4.38 7.44 7.41
N LYS A 249 5.26 6.54 6.99
CA LYS A 249 6.69 6.53 7.31
C LYS A 249 7.38 7.83 6.89
N LYS A 250 7.10 8.34 5.67
CA LYS A 250 7.67 9.59 5.18
C LYS A 250 7.17 10.81 5.93
N LEU A 251 5.88 10.85 6.28
CA LEU A 251 5.28 11.90 7.10
C LEU A 251 5.93 11.99 8.49
N LEU A 252 6.03 10.87 9.20
CA LEU A 252 6.65 10.80 10.52
C LEU A 252 8.17 11.10 10.47
N LEU A 253 8.88 10.62 9.44
CA LEU A 253 10.29 10.93 9.23
C LEU A 253 10.51 12.42 8.99
N ASN A 254 9.64 13.10 8.23
CA ASN A 254 9.77 14.54 8.00
C ASN A 254 9.54 15.37 9.28
N LEU A 255 8.61 14.94 10.15
CA LEU A 255 8.42 15.54 11.47
C LEU A 255 9.71 15.44 12.29
N MET A 256 10.23 14.22 12.49
CA MET A 256 11.48 13.98 13.23
C MET A 256 12.67 14.75 12.65
N LEU A 257 12.80 14.82 11.32
CA LEU A 257 13.88 15.57 10.65
C LEU A 257 13.76 17.08 10.84
N SER A 258 12.56 17.62 11.04
CA SER A 258 12.33 19.07 11.24
C SER A 258 12.67 19.56 12.66
N GLU A 259 12.76 18.65 13.63
CA GLU A 259 13.09 18.95 15.03
C GLU A 259 14.59 18.87 15.32
N ASN A 260 15.41 18.40 14.36
CA ASN A 260 16.86 18.32 14.51
C ASN A 260 17.49 19.72 14.72
N PRO A 261 18.45 19.87 15.66
CA PRO A 261 19.21 21.10 15.82
C PRO A 261 19.91 21.55 14.53
N GLY A 262 19.90 22.86 14.26
CA GLY A 262 20.58 23.47 13.11
C GLY A 262 19.81 23.46 11.78
N ILE A 263 18.62 22.88 11.71
CA ILE A 263 17.75 22.95 10.52
C ILE A 263 17.12 24.35 10.40
N SER A 264 17.27 25.02 9.25
CA SER A 264 16.68 26.35 9.01
C SER A 264 15.16 26.29 8.83
N GLU A 265 14.48 27.41 9.07
CA GLU A 265 13.01 27.47 9.00
C GLU A 265 12.48 27.23 7.57
N GLU A 266 13.28 27.47 6.55
CA GLU A 266 12.98 27.20 5.13
C GLU A 266 12.96 25.70 4.86
N GLU A 267 13.95 24.97 5.41
CA GLU A 267 14.01 23.51 5.30
C GLU A 267 12.95 22.84 6.19
N LYS A 268 12.59 23.40 7.37
CA LYS A 268 11.43 22.94 8.16
C LYS A 268 10.12 23.13 7.39
N ARG A 269 9.84 24.34 6.89
CA ARG A 269 8.66 24.64 6.04
C ARG A 269 8.61 23.71 4.83
N ARG A 270 9.77 23.40 4.21
CA ARG A 270 9.81 22.41 3.12
C ARG A 270 9.46 21.01 3.61
N LEU A 271 10.16 20.47 4.62
CA LEU A 271 9.94 19.12 5.16
C LEU A 271 8.48 18.88 5.56
N LEU A 272 7.84 19.91 6.12
CA LEU A 272 6.49 19.88 6.66
C LEU A 272 5.41 20.34 5.65
N HIS A 273 5.81 20.69 4.43
CA HIS A 273 4.86 20.91 3.33
C HIS A 273 4.52 19.57 2.66
N CYS A 274 3.28 19.16 2.88
CA CYS A 274 2.66 18.00 2.26
C CYS A 274 1.79 18.45 1.08
N VAL A 275 2.08 17.93 -0.11
CA VAL A 275 1.37 18.26 -1.34
C VAL A 275 0.65 17.03 -1.89
N ILE A 276 -0.61 17.20 -2.27
CA ILE A 276 -1.44 16.20 -2.91
C ILE A 276 -1.76 16.70 -4.33
N ILE A 277 -1.48 15.89 -5.35
CA ILE A 277 -1.84 16.18 -6.74
C ILE A 277 -3.06 15.34 -7.13
N GLY A 278 -4.13 16.00 -7.59
CA GLY A 278 -5.39 15.41 -8.02
C GLY A 278 -6.54 15.69 -7.06
N GLY A 279 -7.48 16.53 -7.48
CA GLY A 279 -8.70 16.88 -6.74
C GLY A 279 -9.80 15.82 -6.78
N GLY A 280 -9.51 14.59 -7.21
CA GLY A 280 -10.45 13.47 -7.16
C GLY A 280 -10.73 12.99 -5.72
N PRO A 281 -11.70 12.07 -5.53
CA PRO A 281 -12.10 11.60 -4.19
C PRO A 281 -10.91 11.20 -3.30
N THR A 282 -10.02 10.35 -3.78
CA THR A 282 -8.84 9.88 -3.03
C THR A 282 -7.91 11.01 -2.57
N GLY A 283 -7.70 12.04 -3.40
CA GLY A 283 -6.85 13.19 -3.05
C GLY A 283 -7.53 14.15 -2.05
N VAL A 284 -8.84 14.33 -2.18
CA VAL A 284 -9.67 15.10 -1.24
C VAL A 284 -9.78 14.40 0.12
N GLU A 285 -10.05 13.10 0.14
CA GLU A 285 -10.14 12.28 1.35
C GLU A 285 -8.80 12.24 2.09
N PHE A 286 -7.69 11.99 1.38
CA PHE A 286 -6.36 12.01 2.00
C PHE A 286 -5.95 13.41 2.49
N SER A 287 -6.30 14.48 1.76
CA SER A 287 -6.07 15.86 2.23
C SER A 287 -6.86 16.15 3.52
N GLY A 288 -8.08 15.64 3.63
CA GLY A 288 -8.92 15.76 4.83
C GLY A 288 -8.37 14.98 6.03
N GLU A 289 -8.06 13.70 5.86
CA GLU A 289 -7.44 12.83 6.89
C GLU A 289 -6.11 13.42 7.39
N LEU A 290 -5.25 13.90 6.48
CA LEU A 290 -3.99 14.56 6.82
C LEU A 290 -4.21 15.87 7.57
N SER A 291 -5.19 16.67 7.17
CA SER A 291 -5.59 17.89 7.88
C SER A 291 -6.05 17.57 9.31
N ASP A 292 -6.91 16.57 9.49
CA ASP A 292 -7.44 16.17 10.80
C ASP A 292 -6.33 15.67 11.74
N PHE A 293 -5.41 14.83 11.24
CA PHE A 293 -4.22 14.36 11.96
C PHE A 293 -3.31 15.52 12.40
N ILE A 294 -3.05 16.48 11.51
CA ILE A 294 -2.20 17.64 11.84
C ILE A 294 -2.89 18.55 12.87
N MET A 295 -4.20 18.79 12.71
CA MET A 295 -4.97 19.66 13.59
C MET A 295 -5.18 19.10 15.01
N ARG A 296 -5.22 17.76 15.15
CA ARG A 296 -5.40 17.07 16.45
C ARG A 296 -4.06 16.56 17.00
N ASP A 297 -3.59 15.43 16.48
CA ASP A 297 -2.48 14.67 17.05
C ASP A 297 -1.14 15.40 17.00
N VAL A 298 -0.86 16.09 15.88
CA VAL A 298 0.44 16.76 15.69
C VAL A 298 0.50 18.07 16.49
N ARG A 299 -0.59 18.83 16.57
CA ARG A 299 -0.64 20.07 17.38
C ARG A 299 -0.46 19.82 18.87
N GLU A 300 -0.92 18.69 19.39
CA GLU A 300 -0.73 18.31 20.80
C GLU A 300 0.71 17.86 21.11
N ARG A 301 1.38 17.17 20.16
CA ARG A 301 2.66 16.47 20.42
C ARG A 301 3.89 17.18 19.87
N TYR A 302 3.75 17.96 18.80
CA TYR A 302 4.83 18.61 18.05
C TYR A 302 4.67 20.14 18.06
N SER A 303 4.44 20.68 19.25
CA SER A 303 4.07 22.08 19.49
C SER A 303 5.07 23.11 18.92
N HIS A 304 6.34 22.73 18.79
CA HIS A 304 7.44 23.56 18.27
C HIS A 304 7.46 23.71 16.75
N VAL A 305 6.83 22.79 16.00
CA VAL A 305 6.86 22.80 14.52
C VAL A 305 5.48 22.91 13.86
N LYS A 306 4.40 22.86 14.67
CA LYS A 306 2.99 22.91 14.23
C LYS A 306 2.66 24.02 13.22
N ASP A 307 3.31 25.18 13.30
CA ASP A 307 3.00 26.37 12.50
C ASP A 307 3.75 26.39 11.15
N TYR A 308 4.69 25.46 10.94
CA TYR A 308 5.36 25.24 9.65
C TYR A 308 4.68 24.17 8.79
N ILE A 309 3.72 23.43 9.36
CA ILE A 309 3.04 22.33 8.67
C ILE A 309 1.99 22.90 7.72
N LYS A 310 2.08 22.50 6.45
CA LYS A 310 1.18 22.96 5.39
C LYS A 310 0.67 21.77 4.58
N VAL A 311 -0.64 21.73 4.33
CA VAL A 311 -1.26 20.80 3.38
C VAL A 311 -1.73 21.58 2.17
N THR A 312 -1.29 21.21 0.97
CA THR A 312 -1.77 21.80 -0.29
C THR A 312 -2.33 20.72 -1.20
N LEU A 313 -3.59 20.87 -1.62
CA LEU A 313 -4.20 20.07 -2.68
C LEU A 313 -4.18 20.86 -3.98
N ILE A 314 -3.58 20.27 -5.02
CA ILE A 314 -3.46 20.85 -6.36
C ILE A 314 -4.32 20.06 -7.34
N GLU A 315 -5.14 20.77 -8.09
CA GLU A 315 -5.99 20.25 -9.16
C GLU A 315 -5.89 21.17 -10.38
N ALA A 316 -6.02 20.64 -11.60
CA ALA A 316 -5.98 21.46 -12.81
C ALA A 316 -7.19 22.41 -12.89
N ASN A 317 -8.39 21.89 -12.56
CA ASN A 317 -9.65 22.62 -12.69
C ASN A 317 -10.39 22.77 -11.36
N GLU A 318 -11.23 21.79 -10.99
CA GLU A 318 -12.10 21.83 -9.82
C GLU A 318 -12.12 20.47 -9.14
N ILE A 319 -12.04 20.46 -7.80
CA ILE A 319 -12.10 19.23 -7.02
C ILE A 319 -13.45 18.53 -7.19
N LEU A 320 -13.46 17.20 -7.09
CA LEU A 320 -14.65 16.35 -7.14
C LEU A 320 -15.53 16.61 -8.38
N SER A 321 -14.93 16.82 -9.56
CA SER A 321 -15.63 17.18 -10.81
C SER A 321 -16.75 16.24 -11.27
N SER A 322 -16.85 15.03 -10.70
CA SER A 322 -17.95 14.09 -10.90
C SER A 322 -19.18 14.33 -9.99
N PHE A 323 -19.21 15.41 -9.20
CA PHE A 323 -20.29 15.76 -8.27
C PHE A 323 -20.90 17.13 -8.60
N ASP A 324 -22.13 17.36 -8.16
CA ASP A 324 -22.85 18.62 -8.36
C ASP A 324 -22.12 19.85 -7.81
N VAL A 325 -22.29 21.00 -8.46
CA VAL A 325 -21.63 22.28 -8.13
C VAL A 325 -21.75 22.62 -6.63
N GLY A 326 -22.93 22.40 -6.03
CA GLY A 326 -23.15 22.64 -4.60
C GLY A 326 -22.29 21.76 -3.68
N LEU A 327 -22.12 20.48 -4.02
CA LEU A 327 -21.26 19.55 -3.26
C LEU A 327 -19.77 19.90 -3.43
N ARG A 328 -19.36 20.28 -4.65
CA ARG A 328 -17.99 20.73 -4.94
C ARG A 328 -17.65 22.03 -4.20
N GLN A 329 -18.58 22.98 -4.13
CA GLN A 329 -18.42 24.21 -3.34
C GLN A 329 -18.43 23.94 -1.83
N TYR A 330 -19.28 23.03 -1.34
CA TYR A 330 -19.28 22.59 0.05
C TYR A 330 -17.92 21.98 0.45
N ALA A 331 -17.41 21.03 -0.34
CA ALA A 331 -16.11 20.40 -0.10
C ALA A 331 -14.96 21.43 -0.13
N THR A 332 -14.98 22.35 -1.11
CA THR A 332 -14.01 23.46 -1.23
C THR A 332 -14.01 24.35 0.02
N ASN A 333 -15.19 24.68 0.54
CA ASN A 333 -15.34 25.49 1.74
C ASN A 333 -14.95 24.73 3.02
N HIS A 334 -15.20 23.41 3.07
CA HIS A 334 -14.87 22.56 4.21
C HIS A 334 -13.35 22.36 4.33
N LEU A 335 -12.68 21.94 3.25
CA LEU A 335 -11.22 21.74 3.21
C LEU A 335 -10.45 23.01 3.62
N ARG A 336 -10.87 24.18 3.12
CA ARG A 336 -10.29 25.47 3.51
C ARG A 336 -10.47 25.79 4.99
N LYS A 337 -11.62 25.44 5.58
CA LYS A 337 -11.87 25.60 7.03
C LYS A 337 -11.03 24.66 7.89
N SER A 338 -10.72 23.46 7.40
CA SER A 338 -9.82 22.52 8.08
C SER A 338 -8.33 22.90 7.99
N GLY A 339 -7.97 23.83 7.09
CA GLY A 339 -6.59 24.33 6.90
C GLY A 339 -5.90 23.85 5.62
N VAL A 340 -6.59 23.09 4.76
CA VAL A 340 -6.05 22.65 3.46
C VAL A 340 -6.04 23.81 2.47
N GLN A 341 -4.86 24.12 1.94
CA GLN A 341 -4.71 25.12 0.89
C GLN A 341 -5.10 24.50 -0.47
N LEU A 342 -6.04 25.14 -1.17
CA LEU A 342 -6.52 24.68 -2.48
C LEU A 342 -5.91 25.55 -3.57
N MET A 343 -5.11 24.94 -4.45
CA MET A 343 -4.37 25.60 -5.53
C MET A 343 -4.79 25.02 -6.88
N ARG A 344 -4.91 25.87 -7.91
CA ARG A 344 -5.06 25.42 -9.29
C ARG A 344 -3.67 25.31 -9.93
N GLY A 345 -3.42 24.24 -10.68
CA GLY A 345 -2.14 24.06 -11.38
C GLY A 345 -1.98 22.70 -12.04
N VAL A 346 -1.08 22.64 -13.01
CA VAL A 346 -0.64 21.42 -13.69
C VAL A 346 0.87 21.26 -13.44
N VAL A 347 1.31 20.05 -13.07
CA VAL A 347 2.74 19.77 -12.78
C VAL A 347 3.49 19.52 -14.09
N LYS A 348 4.66 20.15 -14.24
CA LYS A 348 5.52 20.10 -15.43
C LYS A 348 6.73 19.17 -15.25
N GLU A 349 7.41 19.23 -14.10
CA GLU A 349 8.51 18.33 -13.72
C GLU A 349 8.61 18.23 -12.19
N VAL A 350 9.05 17.07 -11.67
CA VAL A 350 9.26 16.81 -10.23
C VAL A 350 10.73 16.53 -9.93
N HIS A 351 11.29 17.22 -8.94
CA HIS A 351 12.64 17.02 -8.41
C HIS A 351 12.60 16.60 -6.92
N PRO A 352 13.70 16.07 -6.33
CA PRO A 352 13.67 15.48 -4.97
C PRO A 352 13.27 16.39 -3.79
N LYS A 353 13.23 17.71 -3.99
CA LYS A 353 12.86 18.71 -2.97
C LYS A 353 11.79 19.73 -3.42
N LYS A 354 11.43 19.76 -4.70
CA LYS A 354 10.47 20.70 -5.30
C LYS A 354 9.89 20.15 -6.60
N PHE A 355 8.72 20.61 -7.02
CA PHE A 355 8.24 20.43 -8.39
C PHE A 355 7.93 21.78 -9.04
N ILE A 356 7.86 21.79 -10.37
CA ILE A 356 7.60 22.98 -11.17
C ILE A 356 6.20 22.86 -11.76
N LEU A 357 5.38 23.90 -11.62
CA LEU A 357 4.07 24.01 -12.30
C LEU A 357 4.23 24.51 -13.75
N SER A 358 3.20 24.32 -14.58
CA SER A 358 3.22 24.73 -16.00
C SER A 358 3.35 26.24 -16.22
N ASP A 359 3.01 27.07 -15.23
CA ASP A 359 3.21 28.52 -15.20
C ASP A 359 4.64 28.94 -14.83
N GLY A 360 5.50 27.99 -14.45
CA GLY A 360 6.86 28.22 -13.96
C GLY A 360 7.00 28.30 -12.44
N THR A 361 5.91 28.20 -11.67
CA THR A 361 5.94 28.27 -10.21
C THR A 361 6.69 27.09 -9.59
N ASP A 362 7.75 27.38 -8.85
CA ASP A 362 8.46 26.42 -7.99
C ASP A 362 7.66 26.14 -6.70
N VAL A 363 7.32 24.87 -6.44
CA VAL A 363 6.66 24.43 -5.21
C VAL A 363 7.59 23.50 -4.41
N PRO A 364 8.25 23.98 -3.33
CA PRO A 364 9.07 23.15 -2.46
C PRO A 364 8.20 22.20 -1.63
N TYR A 365 8.63 20.96 -1.41
CA TYR A 365 7.84 19.97 -0.65
C TYR A 365 8.70 18.99 0.16
N GLY A 366 8.08 18.35 1.15
CA GLY A 366 8.65 17.27 1.96
C GLY A 366 7.96 15.93 1.73
N LEU A 367 6.65 15.95 1.48
CA LEU A 367 5.85 14.80 1.06
C LEU A 367 5.04 15.21 -0.18
N LEU A 368 5.08 14.40 -1.24
CA LEU A 368 4.29 14.59 -2.47
C LEU A 368 3.51 13.31 -2.76
N VAL A 369 2.18 13.40 -2.75
CA VAL A 369 1.27 12.28 -3.04
C VAL A 369 0.59 12.49 -4.38
N TRP A 370 0.74 11.53 -5.28
CA TRP A 370 0.19 11.54 -6.63
C TRP A 370 -1.10 10.69 -6.68
N SER A 371 -2.24 11.37 -6.69
CA SER A 371 -3.58 10.77 -6.68
C SER A 371 -4.39 11.03 -7.97
N THR A 372 -3.83 11.75 -8.94
CA THR A 372 -4.44 12.00 -10.25
C THR A 372 -4.10 10.91 -11.26
N GLY A 373 -5.09 10.59 -12.11
CA GLY A 373 -4.94 9.72 -13.28
C GLY A 373 -4.81 8.23 -12.98
N VAL A 374 -5.68 7.41 -13.59
CA VAL A 374 -5.52 5.95 -13.66
C VAL A 374 -5.73 5.46 -15.08
N GLY A 375 -4.99 4.44 -15.49
CA GLY A 375 -4.99 3.94 -16.86
C GLY A 375 -4.67 2.44 -16.95
N PRO A 376 -4.69 1.87 -18.16
CA PRO A 376 -4.32 0.47 -18.39
C PRO A 376 -2.90 0.21 -17.89
N SER A 377 -2.72 -0.92 -17.20
CA SER A 377 -1.40 -1.39 -16.78
C SER A 377 -0.54 -1.79 -17.99
N GLN A 378 0.77 -1.94 -17.80
CA GLN A 378 1.65 -2.41 -18.90
C GLN A 378 1.24 -3.80 -19.39
N PHE A 379 0.77 -4.67 -18.48
CA PHE A 379 0.14 -5.95 -18.82
C PHE A 379 -1.05 -5.78 -19.78
N ILE A 380 -2.03 -4.93 -19.46
CA ILE A 380 -3.19 -4.70 -20.36
C ILE A 380 -2.76 -4.10 -21.71
N LYS A 381 -1.63 -3.38 -21.76
CA LYS A 381 -1.07 -2.87 -23.02
C LYS A 381 -0.38 -3.93 -23.86
N SER A 382 0.30 -4.91 -23.26
CA SER A 382 1.01 -5.97 -23.99
C SER A 382 0.08 -7.04 -24.58
N LEU A 383 -1.07 -7.32 -23.97
CA LEU A 383 -2.03 -8.30 -24.51
C LEU A 383 -2.55 -7.92 -25.90
N ASN A 384 -2.61 -8.87 -26.84
CA ASN A 384 -3.19 -8.66 -28.16
C ASN A 384 -4.74 -8.73 -28.16
N LEU A 385 -5.36 -7.83 -27.39
CA LEU A 385 -6.82 -7.67 -27.29
C LEU A 385 -7.23 -6.30 -27.85
N PRO A 386 -8.43 -6.17 -28.46
CA PRO A 386 -8.96 -4.86 -28.87
C PRO A 386 -9.01 -3.87 -27.71
N LYS A 387 -8.59 -2.64 -27.99
CA LYS A 387 -8.46 -1.56 -27.00
C LYS A 387 -9.23 -0.33 -27.45
N SER A 388 -9.96 0.26 -26.52
CA SER A 388 -10.51 1.61 -26.64
C SER A 388 -9.40 2.65 -26.87
N PRO A 389 -9.68 3.85 -27.39
CA PRO A 389 -8.68 4.91 -27.57
C PRO A 389 -7.91 5.29 -26.29
N GLY A 390 -8.49 5.05 -25.10
CA GLY A 390 -7.82 5.19 -23.80
C GLY A 390 -6.94 4.01 -23.39
N GLY A 391 -6.64 3.08 -24.30
CA GLY A 391 -5.82 1.88 -24.09
C GLY A 391 -6.44 0.80 -23.18
N ARG A 392 -7.70 0.98 -22.73
CA ARG A 392 -8.42 -0.03 -21.94
C ARG A 392 -8.95 -1.10 -22.89
N ALA A 393 -8.80 -2.38 -22.54
CA ALA A 393 -9.41 -3.48 -23.29
C ALA A 393 -10.92 -3.25 -23.49
N VAL A 394 -11.43 -3.54 -24.69
CA VAL A 394 -12.86 -3.44 -25.02
C VAL A 394 -13.58 -4.68 -24.48
N GLN A 395 -14.75 -4.48 -23.88
CA GLN A 395 -15.62 -5.58 -23.47
C GLN A 395 -16.55 -5.97 -24.63
N ASP A 396 -15.98 -6.57 -25.66
CA ASP A 396 -16.78 -7.34 -26.61
C ASP A 396 -17.13 -8.70 -25.99
N TRP A 397 -18.33 -9.19 -26.25
CA TRP A 397 -18.83 -10.43 -25.65
C TRP A 397 -18.34 -11.64 -26.47
N TYR A 398 -17.06 -11.97 -26.32
CA TYR A 398 -16.49 -13.22 -26.85
C TYR A 398 -17.25 -14.41 -26.26
N ARG A 399 -18.06 -15.07 -27.08
CA ARG A 399 -18.95 -16.18 -26.70
C ARG A 399 -18.18 -17.51 -26.69
#